data_AF-A0AA89AZD6-F1
#
_entry.id   AF-A0AA89AZD6-F1
#
_cell.length_a   1.000
_cell.length_b   1.000
_cell.length_c   1.000
_cell.angle_alpha   90.00
_cell.angle_beta   90.00
_cell.angle_gamma   90.00
#
_symmetry.space_group_name_H-M   'P 1'
#
loop_
_entity.id
_entity.type
_entity.pdbx_description
1 polymer ?
#
loop_
_entity_poly.entity_id
_entity_poly.type
_entity_poly.pdbx_seq_one_letter_code
_entity_poly.pdbx_strand_id
1 'polypeptide(L)'
;MGKKEDGMFRYADGRDKLLMLCGTLGSMGDGLQIPLMMFVLSSVINEYADPNAKVSYSSVNKYALRLLYVAIGVGLSAFVEGLCWARTAERQTSRMRLEYLKSVLRQDVGFFDTQAADSSTTYQVVSTISSDSSTIQVTIGEKIPDCLAYMSSFFFCFIFAFTLSWRLTLAAIPFTLMFIVPGLGFGKLMMDVGMQMIESYGVAGGIAEQAISSIRTVYSYVGERQTLERFSHALQTTMALGIKQGYARGLMMGSMGVIYVSWGFQAWVGSMLVTKKGEKGGDIFVAGFNVLMGGL
;
A
#
# COMPACT_ATOMS: atom_id res chain seq x y z
N MET A 1 26.36 -0.71 -26.77
CA MET A 1 25.09 -0.86 -27.53
C MET A 1 24.40 -2.10 -26.97
N GLY A 2 23.34 -2.11 -26.17
CA GLY A 2 22.37 -1.12 -25.75
C GLY A 2 21.05 -1.87 -25.49
N LYS A 3 20.74 -2.15 -24.22
CA LYS A 3 19.41 -2.44 -23.62
C LYS A 3 19.65 -2.62 -22.11
N LYS A 4 19.66 -1.55 -21.29
CA LYS A 4 18.54 -0.75 -20.76
C LYS A 4 17.49 -1.61 -20.03
N GLU A 5 17.47 -1.40 -18.72
CA GLU A 5 16.44 -1.75 -17.71
C GLU A 5 16.40 -3.20 -17.22
N ASP A 6 17.44 -3.60 -16.47
CA ASP A 6 17.38 -4.81 -15.63
C ASP A 6 16.51 -4.53 -14.39
N GLY A 7 15.19 -4.64 -14.57
CA GLY A 7 14.21 -4.48 -13.51
C GLY A 7 14.28 -5.60 -12.45
N MET A 8 13.63 -5.36 -11.31
CA MET A 8 13.51 -6.26 -10.15
C MET A 8 13.12 -7.72 -10.50
N PHE A 9 12.47 -7.94 -11.65
CA PHE A 9 12.03 -9.25 -12.13
C PHE A 9 13.03 -10.00 -13.04
N ARG A 10 14.31 -9.59 -13.09
CA ARG A 10 15.31 -10.23 -13.96
C ARG A 10 15.49 -11.74 -13.72
N TYR A 11 15.28 -12.20 -12.50
CA TYR A 11 15.42 -13.62 -12.13
C TYR A 11 14.15 -14.45 -12.36
N ALA A 12 13.08 -13.86 -12.93
CA ALA A 12 11.79 -14.50 -13.19
C ALA A 12 11.88 -15.61 -14.23
N ASP A 13 11.63 -16.86 -13.79
CA ASP A 13 11.51 -18.01 -14.69
C ASP A 13 10.22 -17.98 -15.52
N GLY A 14 10.12 -18.83 -16.54
CA GLY A 14 8.88 -18.99 -17.32
C GLY A 14 7.67 -19.39 -16.44
N ARG A 15 7.91 -20.20 -15.40
CA ARG A 15 6.89 -20.59 -14.41
C ARG A 15 6.50 -19.44 -13.49
N ASP A 16 7.45 -18.57 -13.15
CA ASP A 16 7.21 -17.40 -12.29
C ASP A 16 6.40 -16.35 -13.06
N LYS A 17 6.64 -16.20 -14.38
CA LYS A 17 5.80 -15.34 -15.25
C LYS A 17 4.35 -15.80 -15.30
N LEU A 18 4.11 -17.12 -15.38
CA LEU A 18 2.76 -17.66 -15.37
C LEU A 18 2.08 -17.46 -14.00
N LEU A 19 2.81 -17.68 -12.90
CA LEU A 19 2.32 -17.41 -11.55
C LEU A 19 1.99 -15.92 -11.36
N MET A 20 2.85 -15.01 -11.83
CA MET A 20 2.58 -13.57 -11.79
C MET A 20 1.34 -13.22 -12.59
N LEU A 21 1.14 -13.80 -13.80
CA LEU A 21 -0.07 -13.56 -14.58
C LEU A 21 -1.32 -14.03 -13.85
N CYS A 22 -1.33 -15.25 -13.30
CA CYS A 22 -2.43 -15.74 -12.48
C CYS A 22 -2.66 -14.87 -11.24
N GLY A 23 -1.59 -14.44 -10.58
CA GLY A 23 -1.64 -13.54 -9.44
C GLY A 23 -2.26 -12.18 -9.78
N THR A 24 -1.88 -11.58 -10.91
CA THR A 24 -2.46 -10.29 -11.36
C THR A 24 -3.96 -10.41 -11.66
N LEU A 25 -4.42 -11.52 -12.24
CA LEU A 25 -5.85 -11.77 -12.43
C LEU A 25 -6.58 -11.96 -11.09
N GLY A 26 -5.92 -12.59 -10.11
CA GLY A 26 -6.38 -12.68 -8.73
C GLY A 26 -6.56 -11.30 -8.10
N SER A 27 -5.54 -10.43 -8.18
CA SER A 27 -5.56 -9.05 -7.67
C SER A 27 -6.69 -8.21 -8.28
N MET A 28 -6.97 -8.39 -9.56
CA MET A 28 -8.11 -7.73 -10.21
C MET A 28 -9.45 -8.22 -9.65
N GLY A 29 -9.54 -9.51 -9.31
CA GLY A 29 -10.72 -10.09 -8.67
C GLY A 29 -10.90 -9.64 -7.22
N ASP A 30 -9.80 -9.51 -6.48
CA ASP A 30 -9.82 -8.98 -5.11
C ASP A 30 -10.28 -7.51 -5.09
N GLY A 31 -9.76 -6.68 -6.01
CA GLY A 31 -10.20 -5.28 -6.14
C GLY A 31 -11.69 -5.12 -6.52
N LEU A 32 -12.36 -6.16 -7.03
CA LEU A 32 -13.81 -6.15 -7.29
C LEU A 32 -14.67 -6.35 -6.03
N GLN A 33 -14.07 -6.66 -4.88
CA GLN A 33 -14.78 -6.97 -3.63
C GLN A 33 -15.80 -5.88 -3.25
N ILE A 34 -15.31 -4.64 -3.10
CA ILE A 34 -16.11 -3.49 -2.67
C ILE A 34 -17.24 -3.18 -3.66
N PRO A 35 -16.98 -2.97 -4.97
CA PRO A 35 -18.04 -2.62 -5.91
C PRO A 35 -19.08 -3.73 -6.09
N LEU A 36 -18.67 -5.01 -6.08
CA LEU A 36 -19.61 -6.14 -6.18
C LEU A 36 -20.50 -6.25 -4.94
N MET A 37 -19.92 -6.16 -3.74
CA MET A 37 -20.67 -6.17 -2.49
C MET A 37 -21.71 -5.04 -2.47
N MET A 38 -21.28 -3.85 -2.85
CA MET A 38 -22.17 -2.69 -2.88
C MET A 38 -23.23 -2.79 -3.98
N PHE A 39 -22.92 -3.37 -5.14
CA PHE A 39 -23.92 -3.61 -6.19
C PHE A 39 -25.05 -4.54 -5.72
N VAL A 40 -24.71 -5.62 -5.00
CA VAL A 40 -25.72 -6.50 -4.39
C VAL A 40 -26.52 -5.75 -3.33
N LEU A 41 -25.86 -4.92 -2.51
CA LEU A 41 -26.51 -4.08 -1.52
C LEU A 41 -27.46 -3.06 -2.16
N SER A 42 -27.13 -2.47 -3.31
CA SER A 42 -28.02 -1.58 -4.06
C SER A 42 -29.35 -2.27 -4.36
N SER A 43 -29.27 -3.50 -4.86
CA SER A 43 -30.45 -4.30 -5.22
C SER A 43 -31.33 -4.57 -4.00
N VAL A 44 -30.72 -4.85 -2.85
CA VAL A 44 -31.43 -5.02 -1.58
C VAL A 44 -32.12 -3.72 -1.17
N ILE A 45 -31.40 -2.60 -1.15
CA ILE A 45 -31.96 -1.29 -0.77
C ILE A 45 -33.14 -0.93 -1.67
N ASN A 46 -33.02 -1.15 -2.98
CA ASN A 46 -34.08 -0.85 -3.94
C ASN A 46 -35.34 -1.71 -3.73
N GLU A 47 -35.19 -2.99 -3.37
CA GLU A 47 -36.34 -3.86 -3.12
C GLU A 47 -37.03 -3.54 -1.78
N TYR A 48 -36.26 -3.12 -0.77
CA TYR A 48 -36.81 -2.67 0.52
C TYR A 48 -37.45 -1.28 0.46
N ALA A 49 -37.00 -0.44 -0.47
CA ALA A 49 -37.54 0.91 -0.66
C ALA A 49 -38.85 0.94 -1.45
N ASP A 50 -39.25 -0.16 -2.11
CA ASP A 50 -40.50 -0.24 -2.86
C ASP A 50 -41.70 -0.37 -1.90
N PRO A 51 -42.64 0.60 -1.87
CA PRO A 51 -43.80 0.57 -0.97
C PRO A 51 -44.72 -0.63 -1.16
N ASN A 52 -44.67 -1.26 -2.34
CA ASN A 52 -45.53 -2.41 -2.69
C ASN A 52 -44.82 -3.76 -2.49
N ALA A 53 -43.53 -3.77 -2.20
CA ALA A 53 -42.77 -4.99 -1.99
C ALA A 53 -43.10 -5.58 -0.61
N LYS A 54 -43.70 -6.77 -0.60
CA LYS A 54 -43.77 -7.58 0.61
C LYS A 54 -42.40 -8.20 0.82
N VAL A 55 -41.64 -7.69 1.78
CA VAL A 55 -40.36 -8.26 2.21
C VAL A 55 -40.61 -9.71 2.64
N SER A 56 -40.35 -10.64 1.72
CA SER A 56 -40.56 -12.07 1.93
C SER A 56 -39.24 -12.72 2.31
N TYR A 57 -39.30 -13.79 3.11
CA TYR A 57 -38.13 -14.62 3.43
C TYR A 57 -37.42 -15.12 2.16
N SER A 58 -38.15 -15.29 1.05
CA SER A 58 -37.57 -15.67 -0.25
C SER A 58 -36.64 -14.61 -0.84
N SER A 59 -36.99 -13.33 -0.73
CA SER A 59 -36.15 -12.20 -1.18
C SER A 59 -34.87 -12.10 -0.36
N VAL A 60 -34.99 -12.22 0.97
CA VAL A 60 -33.82 -12.23 1.86
C VAL A 60 -32.87 -13.38 1.52
N ASN A 61 -33.40 -14.60 1.36
CA ASN A 61 -32.58 -15.76 1.02
C ASN A 61 -31.89 -15.60 -0.35
N LYS A 62 -32.57 -15.00 -1.34
CA LYS A 62 -32.00 -14.71 -2.66
C LYS A 62 -30.79 -13.77 -2.58
N TYR A 63 -30.88 -12.69 -1.81
CA TYR A 63 -29.76 -11.74 -1.67
C TYR A 63 -28.65 -12.28 -0.77
N ALA A 64 -28.98 -13.02 0.29
CA ALA A 64 -28.00 -13.71 1.12
C ALA A 64 -27.18 -14.71 0.28
N LEU A 65 -27.84 -15.51 -0.58
CA LEU A 65 -27.15 -16.42 -1.50
C LEU A 65 -26.28 -15.67 -2.52
N ARG A 66 -26.74 -14.53 -3.05
CA ARG A 66 -25.91 -13.69 -3.95
C ARG A 66 -24.66 -13.17 -3.24
N LEU A 67 -24.79 -12.66 -2.02
CA LEU A 67 -23.64 -12.22 -1.23
C LEU A 67 -22.68 -13.39 -0.94
N LEU A 68 -23.21 -14.58 -0.66
CA LEU A 68 -22.40 -15.78 -0.48
C LEU A 68 -21.61 -16.14 -1.75
N TYR A 69 -22.25 -16.12 -2.94
CA TYR A 69 -21.55 -16.38 -4.20
C TYR A 69 -20.47 -15.33 -4.50
N VAL A 70 -20.74 -14.05 -4.23
CA VAL A 70 -19.72 -12.99 -4.36
C VAL A 70 -18.57 -13.24 -3.39
N ALA A 71 -18.85 -13.57 -2.12
CA ALA A 71 -17.83 -13.83 -1.12
C ALA A 71 -16.94 -15.03 -1.49
N ILE A 72 -17.52 -16.11 -2.02
CA ILE A 72 -16.76 -17.27 -2.51
C ILE A 72 -15.90 -16.89 -3.72
N GLY A 73 -16.45 -16.12 -4.67
CA GLY A 73 -15.71 -15.68 -5.85
C GLY A 73 -14.51 -14.80 -5.50
N VAL A 74 -14.73 -13.78 -4.68
CA VAL A 74 -13.69 -12.86 -4.18
C VAL A 74 -12.69 -13.59 -3.30
N GLY A 75 -13.16 -14.47 -2.40
CA GLY A 75 -12.28 -15.26 -1.55
C GLY A 75 -11.37 -16.18 -2.34
N LEU A 76 -11.87 -16.79 -3.43
CA LEU A 76 -11.06 -17.59 -4.33
C LEU A 76 -10.03 -16.76 -5.10
N SER A 77 -10.42 -15.56 -5.59
CA SER A 77 -9.47 -14.67 -6.29
C SER A 77 -8.37 -14.17 -5.36
N ALA A 78 -8.71 -13.72 -4.15
CA ALA A 78 -7.76 -13.29 -3.14
C ALA A 78 -6.82 -14.43 -2.71
N PHE A 79 -7.34 -15.65 -2.62
CA PHE A 79 -6.52 -16.83 -2.32
C PHE A 79 -5.54 -17.16 -3.44
N VAL A 80 -5.99 -17.13 -4.71
CA VAL A 80 -5.13 -17.35 -5.87
C VAL A 80 -4.06 -16.27 -5.96
N GLU A 81 -4.43 -15.01 -5.75
CA GLU A 81 -3.49 -13.88 -5.66
C GLU A 81 -2.40 -14.14 -4.62
N GLY A 82 -2.79 -14.34 -3.36
CA GLY A 82 -1.83 -14.51 -2.26
C GLY A 82 -0.93 -15.72 -2.47
N LEU A 83 -1.47 -16.85 -2.94
CA LEU A 83 -0.67 -18.03 -3.25
C LEU A 83 0.32 -17.80 -4.39
N CYS A 84 -0.12 -17.20 -5.49
CA CYS A 84 0.71 -16.99 -6.67
C CYS A 84 1.84 -15.98 -6.41
N TRP A 85 1.53 -14.88 -5.74
CA TRP A 85 2.52 -13.85 -5.41
C TRP A 85 3.48 -14.29 -4.31
N ALA A 86 3.01 -14.93 -3.24
CA ALA A 86 3.88 -15.45 -2.18
C ALA A 86 4.85 -16.53 -2.71
N ARG A 87 4.35 -17.46 -3.55
CA ARG A 87 5.20 -18.49 -4.17
C ARG A 87 6.23 -17.89 -5.12
N THR A 88 5.86 -16.86 -5.88
CA THR A 88 6.78 -16.17 -6.78
C THR A 88 7.86 -15.43 -5.99
N ALA A 89 7.47 -14.68 -4.94
CA ALA A 89 8.38 -13.95 -4.08
C ALA A 89 9.41 -14.87 -3.43
N GLU A 90 8.97 -15.99 -2.84
CA GLU A 90 9.88 -16.96 -2.19
C GLU A 90 10.91 -17.54 -3.17
N ARG A 91 10.48 -17.90 -4.38
CA ARG A 91 11.37 -18.47 -5.41
C ARG A 91 12.37 -17.46 -5.94
N GLN A 92 11.92 -16.23 -6.19
CA GLN A 92 12.76 -15.14 -6.70
C GLN A 92 13.80 -14.73 -5.66
N THR A 93 13.36 -14.46 -4.44
CA THR A 93 14.26 -14.08 -3.34
C THR A 93 15.26 -15.19 -3.03
N SER A 94 14.84 -16.46 -3.01
CA SER A 94 15.76 -17.58 -2.79
C SER A 94 16.85 -17.67 -3.86
N ARG A 95 16.50 -17.46 -5.14
CA ARG A 95 17.48 -17.43 -6.24
C ARG A 95 18.42 -16.24 -6.14
N MET A 96 17.88 -15.06 -5.82
CA MET A 96 18.69 -13.85 -5.60
C MET A 96 19.70 -14.06 -4.47
N ARG A 97 19.28 -14.62 -3.33
CA ARG A 97 20.18 -14.96 -2.20
C ARG A 97 21.31 -15.89 -2.63
N LEU A 98 20.98 -16.93 -3.41
CA LEU A 98 21.96 -17.92 -3.86
C LEU A 98 22.97 -17.34 -4.86
N GLU A 99 22.52 -16.59 -5.87
CA GLU A 99 23.43 -15.96 -6.84
C GLU A 99 24.25 -14.84 -6.21
N TYR A 100 23.67 -14.08 -5.29
CA TYR A 100 24.41 -13.06 -4.53
C TYR A 100 25.53 -13.71 -3.70
N LEU A 101 25.21 -14.74 -2.89
CA LEU A 101 26.21 -15.45 -2.09
C LEU A 101 27.31 -16.07 -2.97
N LYS A 102 26.93 -16.69 -4.10
CA LYS A 102 27.89 -17.26 -5.06
C LYS A 102 28.78 -16.20 -5.69
N SER A 103 28.26 -15.02 -5.98
CA SER A 103 29.03 -13.90 -6.52
C SER A 103 29.99 -13.32 -5.48
N VAL A 104 29.56 -13.19 -4.23
CA VAL A 104 30.39 -12.72 -3.12
C VAL A 104 31.54 -13.69 -2.84
N LEU A 105 31.28 -15.01 -2.77
CA LEU A 105 32.30 -16.04 -2.53
C LEU A 105 33.32 -16.16 -3.67
N ARG A 106 33.06 -15.59 -4.85
CA ARG A 106 33.98 -15.55 -6.00
C ARG A 106 34.83 -14.29 -6.04
N GLN A 107 34.63 -13.33 -5.14
CA GLN A 107 35.45 -12.12 -5.09
C GLN A 107 36.82 -12.40 -4.49
N ASP A 108 37.83 -11.66 -4.96
CA ASP A 108 39.20 -11.74 -4.44
C ASP A 108 39.29 -11.19 -3.01
N VAL A 109 40.32 -11.61 -2.26
CA VAL A 109 40.56 -11.14 -0.88
C VAL A 109 40.65 -9.60 -0.83
N GLY A 110 41.20 -8.98 -1.88
CA GLY A 110 41.25 -7.52 -2.01
C GLY A 110 39.87 -6.84 -1.94
N PHE A 111 38.79 -7.46 -2.44
CA PHE A 111 37.42 -6.93 -2.30
C PHE A 111 36.99 -6.85 -0.83
N PHE A 112 37.39 -7.84 -0.02
CA PHE A 112 37.11 -7.87 1.40
C PHE A 112 37.97 -6.89 2.21
N ASP A 113 39.13 -6.48 1.66
CA ASP A 113 40.09 -5.53 2.27
C ASP A 113 39.88 -4.05 1.85
N THR A 114 39.31 -3.77 0.67
CA THR A 114 39.25 -2.41 0.10
C THR A 114 38.17 -1.47 0.65
N GLN A 115 37.28 -1.91 1.56
CA GLN A 115 36.22 -1.05 2.11
C GLN A 115 36.47 -0.75 3.60
N ALA A 116 36.72 0.52 3.89
CA ALA A 116 37.27 1.05 5.13
C ALA A 116 36.53 0.63 6.42
N ALA A 117 37.33 0.14 7.38
CA ALA A 117 37.36 0.34 8.85
C ALA A 117 36.08 0.33 9.73
N ASP A 118 34.88 0.58 9.22
CA ASP A 118 33.70 0.84 10.05
C ASP A 118 32.56 -0.19 9.90
N SER A 119 32.60 -1.08 8.89
CA SER A 119 31.70 -2.23 8.84
C SER A 119 32.38 -3.43 8.17
N SER A 120 32.49 -4.56 8.86
CA SER A 120 33.08 -5.75 8.25
C SER A 120 32.30 -6.11 6.98
N THR A 121 32.99 -6.35 5.87
CA THR A 121 32.39 -6.81 4.60
C THR A 121 31.51 -8.05 4.80
N THR A 122 31.86 -8.89 5.78
CA THR A 122 31.03 -10.00 6.28
C THR A 122 29.67 -9.53 6.82
N TYR A 123 29.62 -8.47 7.64
CA TYR A 123 28.37 -7.92 8.15
C TYR A 123 27.49 -7.34 7.04
N GLN A 124 28.08 -6.60 6.09
CA GLN A 124 27.34 -6.07 4.93
C GLN A 124 26.75 -7.20 4.09
N VAL A 125 27.52 -8.25 3.80
CA VAL A 125 27.04 -9.43 3.04
C VAL A 125 25.91 -10.13 3.79
N VAL A 126 26.05 -10.34 5.10
CA VAL A 126 25.02 -10.98 5.93
C VAL A 126 23.76 -10.12 6.00
N SER A 127 23.91 -8.81 6.16
CA SER A 127 22.80 -7.84 6.19
C SER A 127 22.05 -7.84 4.86
N THR A 128 22.73 -7.78 3.72
CA THR A 128 22.09 -7.82 2.40
C THR A 128 21.40 -9.16 2.13
N ILE A 129 22.00 -10.29 2.53
CA ILE A 129 21.38 -11.61 2.36
C ILE A 129 20.13 -11.76 3.25
N SER A 130 20.09 -11.14 4.43
CA SER A 130 18.98 -11.29 5.38
C SER A 130 17.93 -10.19 5.25
N SER A 131 18.33 -8.94 5.49
CA SER A 131 17.45 -7.77 5.57
C SER A 131 16.95 -7.33 4.20
N ASP A 132 17.86 -7.05 3.26
CA ASP A 132 17.47 -6.50 1.95
C ASP A 132 16.64 -7.51 1.16
N SER A 133 17.03 -8.78 1.20
CA SER A 133 16.28 -9.86 0.54
C SER A 133 14.87 -10.06 1.15
N SER A 134 14.71 -9.91 2.47
CA SER A 134 13.39 -9.99 3.11
C SER A 134 12.51 -8.82 2.72
N THR A 135 13.09 -7.63 2.58
CA THR A 135 12.39 -6.43 2.11
C THR A 135 11.93 -6.60 0.65
N ILE A 136 12.79 -7.15 -0.21
CA ILE A 136 12.44 -7.49 -1.60
C ILE A 136 11.32 -8.53 -1.64
N GLN A 137 11.39 -9.56 -0.78
CA GLN A 137 10.36 -10.59 -0.69
C GLN A 137 8.98 -10.02 -0.32
N VAL A 138 8.92 -9.17 0.71
CA VAL A 138 7.67 -8.48 1.11
C VAL A 138 7.19 -7.57 -0.01
N THR A 139 8.10 -6.89 -0.71
CA THR A 139 7.73 -6.00 -1.82
C THR A 139 7.08 -6.79 -2.96
N ILE A 140 7.69 -7.89 -3.38
CA ILE A 140 7.16 -8.74 -4.47
C ILE A 140 5.89 -9.47 -4.04
N GLY A 141 5.85 -9.99 -2.81
CA GLY A 141 4.78 -10.86 -2.32
C GLY A 141 3.53 -10.13 -1.84
N GLU A 142 3.66 -8.91 -1.34
CA GLU A 142 2.55 -8.16 -0.72
C GLU A 142 2.35 -6.78 -1.38
N LYS A 143 3.40 -5.95 -1.49
CA LYS A 143 3.22 -4.55 -1.91
C LYS A 143 2.81 -4.36 -3.36
N ILE A 144 3.33 -5.20 -4.25
CA ILE A 144 2.94 -5.19 -5.67
C ILE A 144 1.50 -5.67 -5.87
N PRO A 145 1.06 -6.84 -5.33
CA PRO A 145 -0.34 -7.25 -5.40
C PRO A 145 -1.29 -6.22 -4.77
N ASP A 146 -0.98 -5.71 -3.58
CA ASP A 146 -1.79 -4.66 -2.93
C ASP A 146 -1.97 -3.45 -3.86
N CYS A 147 -0.90 -2.99 -4.51
CA CYS A 147 -0.96 -1.87 -5.44
C CYS A 147 -1.87 -2.18 -6.65
N LEU A 148 -1.78 -3.40 -7.20
CA LEU A 148 -2.64 -3.84 -8.31
C LEU A 148 -4.11 -3.97 -7.87
N ALA A 149 -4.37 -4.49 -6.68
CA ALA A 149 -5.70 -4.61 -6.10
C ALA A 149 -6.33 -3.21 -5.90
N TYR A 150 -5.60 -2.25 -5.33
CA TYR A 150 -6.08 -0.88 -5.18
C TYR A 150 -6.29 -0.16 -6.52
N MET A 151 -5.38 -0.33 -7.48
CA MET A 151 -5.58 0.22 -8.83
C MET A 151 -6.80 -0.37 -9.52
N SER A 152 -7.00 -1.69 -9.42
CA SER A 152 -8.17 -2.34 -10.02
C SER A 152 -9.47 -1.91 -9.33
N SER A 153 -9.47 -1.82 -7.99
CA SER A 153 -10.60 -1.32 -7.19
C SER A 153 -10.98 0.11 -7.59
N PHE A 154 -10.01 1.00 -7.81
CA PHE A 154 -10.25 2.34 -8.35
C PHE A 154 -11.05 2.28 -9.65
N PHE A 155 -10.57 1.53 -10.65
CA PHE A 155 -11.24 1.45 -11.95
C PHE A 155 -12.63 0.80 -11.86
N PHE A 156 -12.76 -0.29 -11.12
CA PHE A 156 -14.04 -0.98 -10.97
C PHE A 156 -15.06 -0.16 -10.20
N CYS A 157 -14.67 0.52 -9.11
CA CYS A 157 -15.54 1.44 -8.38
C CYS A 157 -16.10 2.53 -9.31
N PHE A 158 -15.25 3.14 -10.15
CA PHE A 158 -15.69 4.13 -11.13
C PHE A 158 -16.63 3.55 -12.19
N ILE A 159 -16.28 2.39 -12.78
CA ILE A 159 -17.13 1.72 -13.78
C ILE A 159 -18.51 1.44 -13.19
N PHE A 160 -18.57 0.83 -12.00
CA PHE A 160 -19.84 0.53 -11.34
C PHE A 160 -20.63 1.78 -10.99
N ALA A 161 -19.97 2.85 -10.50
CA ALA A 161 -20.63 4.11 -10.22
C ALA A 161 -21.29 4.71 -11.47
N PHE A 162 -20.56 4.76 -12.60
CA PHE A 162 -21.09 5.25 -13.88
C PHE A 162 -22.25 4.40 -14.40
N THR A 163 -22.20 3.08 -14.22
CA THR A 163 -23.28 2.17 -14.65
C THR A 163 -24.57 2.35 -13.84
N LEU A 164 -24.47 2.71 -12.56
CA LEU A 164 -25.61 2.88 -11.65
C LEU A 164 -26.25 4.27 -11.79
N SER A 165 -25.46 5.36 -11.68
CA SER A 165 -25.96 6.72 -11.88
C SER A 165 -24.85 7.64 -12.41
N TRP A 166 -24.77 7.74 -13.74
CA TRP A 166 -23.81 8.62 -14.42
C TRP A 166 -23.92 10.09 -14.00
N ARG A 167 -25.11 10.56 -13.61
CA ARG A 167 -25.36 11.95 -13.22
C ARG A 167 -24.78 12.28 -11.85
N LEU A 168 -24.94 11.37 -10.88
CA LEU A 168 -24.33 11.53 -9.56
C LEU A 168 -22.81 11.41 -9.66
N THR A 169 -22.32 10.44 -10.43
CA THR A 169 -20.87 10.23 -10.64
C THR A 169 -20.22 11.47 -11.24
N LEU A 170 -20.80 12.08 -12.28
CA LEU A 170 -20.30 13.35 -12.85
C LEU A 170 -20.25 14.48 -11.82
N ALA A 171 -21.26 14.59 -10.95
CA ALA A 171 -21.28 15.59 -9.89
C ALA A 171 -20.24 15.30 -8.78
N ALA A 172 -19.83 14.04 -8.60
CA ALA A 172 -18.93 13.61 -7.56
C ALA A 172 -17.44 13.58 -7.97
N ILE A 173 -17.11 13.56 -9.27
CA ILE A 173 -15.73 13.58 -9.80
C ILE A 173 -14.83 14.70 -9.20
N PRO A 174 -15.31 15.94 -9.03
CA PRO A 174 -14.49 17.00 -8.43
C PRO A 174 -14.03 16.66 -7.00
N PHE A 175 -14.85 15.94 -6.23
CA PHE A 175 -14.48 15.51 -4.88
C PHE A 175 -13.42 14.42 -4.91
N THR A 176 -13.48 13.46 -5.84
CA THR A 176 -12.41 12.46 -5.99
C THR A 176 -11.06 13.12 -6.30
N LEU A 177 -11.03 14.10 -7.21
CA LEU A 177 -9.81 14.86 -7.49
C LEU A 177 -9.31 15.63 -6.26
N MET A 178 -10.23 16.15 -5.45
CA MET A 178 -9.93 16.83 -4.20
C MET A 178 -9.31 15.89 -3.15
N PHE A 179 -9.55 14.57 -3.18
CA PHE A 179 -8.88 13.59 -2.31
C PHE A 179 -7.48 13.20 -2.83
N ILE A 180 -7.33 13.03 -4.14
CA ILE A 180 -6.06 12.60 -4.76
C ILE A 180 -4.97 13.66 -4.60
N VAL A 181 -5.29 14.95 -4.79
CA VAL A 181 -4.28 16.03 -4.78
C VAL A 181 -3.56 16.18 -3.42
N PRO A 182 -4.26 16.27 -2.27
CA PRO A 182 -3.62 16.25 -0.96
C PRO A 182 -2.88 14.94 -0.69
N GLY A 183 -3.42 13.79 -1.10
CA GLY A 183 -2.77 12.49 -0.94
C GLY A 183 -1.38 12.45 -1.59
N LEU A 184 -1.28 12.91 -2.85
CA LEU A 184 -0.01 12.99 -3.56
C LEU A 184 0.93 14.07 -2.99
N GLY A 185 0.40 15.25 -2.66
CA GLY A 185 1.19 16.36 -2.14
C GLY A 185 1.78 16.08 -0.76
N PHE A 186 0.94 15.66 0.20
CA PHE A 186 1.39 15.29 1.54
C PHE A 186 2.19 14.00 1.53
N GLY A 187 1.82 13.02 0.70
CA GLY A 187 2.59 11.78 0.55
C GLY A 187 4.04 12.03 0.13
N LYS A 188 4.25 12.92 -0.87
CA LYS A 188 5.61 13.32 -1.28
C LYS A 188 6.37 14.02 -0.16
N LEU A 189 5.73 14.97 0.53
CA LEU A 189 6.35 15.66 1.66
C LEU A 189 6.74 14.68 2.78
N MET A 190 5.88 13.70 3.08
CA MET A 190 6.16 12.66 4.08
C MET A 190 7.33 11.78 3.65
N MET A 191 7.42 11.42 2.38
CA MET A 191 8.52 10.62 1.83
C MET A 191 9.85 11.38 1.93
N ASP A 192 9.86 12.66 1.53
CA ASP A 192 11.06 13.50 1.55
C ASP A 192 11.57 13.70 2.99
N VAL A 193 10.67 14.00 3.94
CA VAL A 193 11.04 14.13 5.36
C VAL A 193 11.45 12.78 5.96
N GLY A 194 10.81 11.68 5.54
CA GLY A 194 11.16 10.32 5.96
C GLY A 194 12.57 9.93 5.54
N MET A 195 12.97 10.25 4.30
CA MET A 195 14.34 10.00 3.82
C MET A 195 15.36 10.82 4.60
N GLN A 196 15.10 12.10 4.85
CA GLN A 196 15.97 12.95 5.66
C GLN A 196 16.09 12.44 7.11
N MET A 197 15.00 11.88 7.66
CA MET A 197 15.01 11.28 8.99
C MET A 197 15.91 10.05 9.04
N ILE A 198 15.82 9.16 8.04
CA ILE A 198 16.67 7.96 7.96
C ILE A 198 18.15 8.35 7.88
N GLU A 199 18.48 9.36 7.06
CA GLU A 199 19.84 9.88 6.93
C GLU A 199 20.36 10.46 8.25
N SER A 200 19.58 11.33 8.91
CA SER A 200 19.93 11.91 10.22
C SER A 200 20.07 10.85 11.32
N TYR A 201 19.21 9.82 11.29
CA TYR A 201 19.30 8.71 12.24
C TYR A 201 20.55 7.84 12.00
N GLY A 202 20.97 7.68 10.75
CA GLY A 202 22.22 7.02 10.38
C GLY A 202 23.45 7.65 11.03
N VAL A 203 23.50 8.99 11.12
CA VAL A 203 24.59 9.71 11.80
C VAL A 203 24.62 9.40 13.30
N ALA A 204 23.46 9.41 13.97
CA ALA A 204 23.36 9.05 15.38
C ALA A 204 23.72 7.57 15.62
N GLY A 205 23.29 6.68 14.71
CA GLY A 205 23.65 5.26 14.71
C GLY A 205 25.15 5.04 14.61
N GLY A 206 25.84 5.76 13.70
CA GLY A 206 27.30 5.68 13.55
C GLY A 206 28.06 6.11 14.81
N ILE A 207 27.61 7.16 15.51
CA ILE A 207 28.22 7.57 16.78
C ILE A 207 28.08 6.47 17.85
N ALA A 208 26.89 5.85 17.94
CA ALA A 208 26.64 4.77 18.88
C ALA A 208 27.46 3.52 18.54
N GLU A 209 27.55 3.17 17.26
CA GLU A 209 28.32 2.03 16.78
C GLU A 209 29.82 2.19 17.08
N GLN A 210 30.40 3.35 16.78
CA GLN A 210 31.80 3.66 17.11
C GLN A 210 32.07 3.57 18.61
N ALA A 211 31.17 4.10 19.43
CA ALA A 211 31.28 4.07 20.89
C ALA A 211 31.27 2.64 21.45
N ILE A 212 30.36 1.79 20.93
CA ILE A 212 30.20 0.40 21.38
C ILE A 212 31.36 -0.47 20.88
N SER A 213 31.73 -0.32 19.59
CA SER A 213 32.84 -1.06 18.98
C SER A 213 34.17 -0.80 19.70
N SER A 214 34.41 0.45 20.10
CA SER A 214 35.62 0.87 20.81
C SER A 214 35.40 1.20 22.28
N ILE A 215 34.54 0.43 22.97
CA ILE A 215 34.12 0.74 24.35
C ILE A 215 35.29 0.84 25.34
N ARG A 216 36.34 0.04 25.16
CA ARG A 216 37.55 0.10 26.02
C ARG A 216 38.27 1.44 25.89
N THR A 217 38.30 2.01 24.69
CA THR A 217 38.88 3.33 24.41
C THR A 217 38.04 4.43 25.03
N VAL A 218 36.71 4.36 24.88
CA VAL A 218 35.80 5.33 25.52
C VAL A 218 35.99 5.33 27.04
N TYR A 219 36.09 4.14 27.63
CA TYR A 219 36.31 3.97 29.07
C TYR A 219 37.69 4.47 29.51
N SER A 220 38.77 4.11 28.80
CA SER A 220 40.14 4.49 29.18
C SER A 220 40.38 6.00 29.12
N TYR A 221 39.68 6.71 28.24
CA TYR A 221 39.74 8.17 28.14
C TYR A 221 38.66 8.90 28.95
N VAL A 222 37.82 8.16 29.72
CA VAL A 222 36.69 8.73 30.48
C VAL A 222 35.76 9.57 29.58
N GLY A 223 35.58 9.10 28.34
CA GLY A 223 34.85 9.80 27.26
C GLY A 223 33.34 9.52 27.23
N GLU A 224 32.81 8.80 28.22
CA GLU A 224 31.42 8.35 28.27
C GLU A 224 30.44 9.53 28.15
N ARG A 225 30.63 10.57 28.99
CA ARG A 225 29.75 11.75 29.02
C ARG A 225 29.80 12.53 27.70
N GLN A 226 30.99 12.70 27.13
CA GLN A 226 31.18 13.38 25.85
C GLN A 226 30.49 12.63 24.70
N THR A 227 30.59 11.30 24.69
CA THR A 227 29.99 10.44 23.68
C THR A 227 28.46 10.49 23.77
N LEU A 228 27.93 10.47 24.98
CA LEU A 228 26.49 10.58 25.26
C LEU A 228 25.94 11.96 24.84
N GLU A 229 26.68 13.04 25.09
CA GLU A 229 26.33 14.39 24.62
C GLU A 229 26.32 14.47 23.08
N ARG A 230 27.32 13.89 22.40
CA ARG A 230 27.38 13.84 20.93
C ARG A 230 26.20 13.06 20.33
N PHE A 231 25.88 11.91 20.90
CA PHE A 231 24.74 11.10 20.48
C PHE A 231 23.41 11.85 20.69
N SER A 232 23.24 12.47 21.87
CA SER A 232 22.07 13.28 22.18
C SER A 232 21.91 14.46 21.21
N HIS A 233 22.99 15.18 20.89
CA HIS A 233 22.98 16.27 19.93
C HIS A 233 22.61 15.80 18.51
N ALA A 234 23.13 14.65 18.06
CA ALA A 234 22.77 14.07 16.76
C ALA A 234 21.26 13.69 16.71
N LEU A 235 20.70 13.19 17.80
CA LEU A 235 19.27 12.85 17.89
C LEU A 235 18.34 14.07 17.85
N GLN A 236 18.79 15.27 18.26
CA GLN A 236 17.94 16.47 18.21
C GLN A 236 17.46 16.78 16.79
N THR A 237 18.32 16.56 15.78
CA THR A 237 17.96 16.74 14.37
C THR A 237 16.89 15.74 13.94
N THR A 238 17.07 14.46 14.29
CA THR A 238 16.08 13.41 14.02
C THR A 238 14.75 13.71 14.71
N MET A 239 14.78 14.20 15.96
CA MET A 239 13.58 14.60 16.70
C MET A 239 12.85 15.75 16.01
N ALA A 240 13.56 16.79 15.55
CA ALA A 240 12.96 17.92 14.84
C ALA A 240 12.29 17.48 13.52
N LEU A 241 12.95 16.59 12.76
CA LEU A 241 12.38 15.99 11.55
C LEU A 241 11.15 15.13 11.88
N GLY A 242 11.18 14.39 12.98
CA GLY A 242 10.03 13.60 13.46
C GLY A 242 8.83 14.45 13.86
N ILE A 243 9.06 15.59 14.52
CA ILE A 243 8.00 16.55 14.83
C ILE A 243 7.40 17.12 13.53
N LYS A 244 8.24 17.50 12.56
CA LYS A 244 7.79 17.99 11.24
C LYS A 244 6.98 16.92 10.49
N GLN A 245 7.41 15.67 10.52
CA GLN A 245 6.68 14.53 9.95
C GLN A 245 5.33 14.32 10.66
N GLY A 246 5.31 14.44 11.99
CA GLY A 246 4.10 14.35 12.80
C GLY A 246 3.08 15.41 12.41
N TYR A 247 3.51 16.68 12.24
CA TYR A 247 2.63 17.75 11.75
C TYR A 247 2.11 17.49 10.33
N ALA A 248 2.97 17.03 9.42
CA ALA A 248 2.55 16.69 8.06
C ALA A 248 1.50 15.55 8.05
N ARG A 249 1.70 14.52 8.89
CA ARG A 249 0.74 13.41 9.07
C ARG A 249 -0.59 13.89 9.66
N GLY A 250 -0.52 14.72 10.69
CA GLY A 250 -1.69 15.30 11.33
C GLY A 250 -2.51 16.14 10.36
N LEU A 251 -1.83 16.97 9.54
CA LEU A 251 -2.48 17.78 8.51
C LEU A 251 -3.11 16.92 7.41
N MET A 252 -2.42 15.86 6.96
CA MET A 252 -2.97 14.88 6.01
C MET A 252 -4.24 14.23 6.56
N MET A 253 -4.20 13.73 7.79
CA MET A 253 -5.36 13.08 8.43
C MET A 253 -6.50 14.08 8.67
N GLY A 254 -6.19 15.32 9.03
CA GLY A 254 -7.17 16.40 9.16
C GLY A 254 -7.83 16.75 7.82
N SER A 255 -7.07 16.75 6.71
CA SER A 255 -7.60 17.02 5.37
C SER A 255 -8.61 15.95 4.90
N MET A 256 -8.52 14.73 5.42
CA MET A 256 -9.50 13.66 5.15
C MET A 256 -10.90 13.96 5.71
N GLY A 257 -11.04 14.96 6.59
CA GLY A 257 -12.36 15.44 7.04
C GLY A 257 -13.27 15.96 5.92
N VAL A 258 -12.70 16.30 4.76
CA VAL A 258 -13.44 16.67 3.54
C VAL A 258 -14.40 15.56 3.08
N ILE A 259 -14.17 14.30 3.49
CA ILE A 259 -15.06 13.17 3.20
C ILE A 259 -16.49 13.41 3.68
N TYR A 260 -16.66 14.05 4.85
CA TYR A 260 -18.00 14.33 5.40
C TYR A 260 -18.74 15.40 4.60
N VAL A 261 -18.01 16.39 4.09
CA VAL A 261 -18.58 17.42 3.20
C VAL A 261 -19.05 16.78 1.89
N SER A 262 -18.25 15.85 1.35
CA SER A 262 -18.61 15.12 0.13
C SER A 262 -19.83 14.22 0.34
N TRP A 263 -19.90 13.49 1.45
CA TRP A 263 -21.10 12.73 1.84
C TRP A 263 -22.35 13.61 1.95
N GLY A 264 -22.22 14.77 2.59
CA GLY A 264 -23.32 15.74 2.69
C GLY A 264 -23.80 16.25 1.33
N PHE A 265 -22.86 16.58 0.44
CA PHE A 265 -23.18 17.02 -0.92
C PHE A 265 -23.85 15.90 -1.73
N GLN A 266 -23.31 14.67 -1.69
CA GLN A 266 -23.89 13.52 -2.36
C GLN A 266 -25.29 13.19 -1.85
N ALA A 267 -25.54 13.32 -0.54
CA ALA A 267 -26.87 13.13 0.03
C ALA A 267 -27.87 14.18 -0.49
N TRP A 268 -27.45 15.45 -0.57
CA TRP A 268 -28.29 16.53 -1.10
C TRP A 268 -28.61 16.34 -2.60
N VAL A 269 -27.59 16.12 -3.42
CA VAL A 269 -27.75 15.87 -4.86
C VAL A 269 -28.55 14.58 -5.08
N GLY A 270 -28.22 13.51 -4.37
CA GLY A 270 -28.90 12.22 -4.43
C GLY A 270 -30.40 12.35 -4.12
N SER A 271 -30.77 13.05 -3.05
CA SER A 271 -32.17 13.34 -2.71
C SER A 271 -32.92 14.08 -3.83
N MET A 272 -32.25 15.05 -4.47
CA MET A 272 -32.82 15.77 -5.60
C MET A 272 -32.99 14.88 -6.85
N LEU A 273 -32.07 13.95 -7.12
CA LEU A 273 -32.22 13.00 -8.23
C LEU A 273 -33.35 11.98 -7.99
N VAL A 274 -33.46 11.45 -6.77
CA VAL A 274 -34.57 10.54 -6.40
C VAL A 274 -35.91 11.27 -6.58
N THR A 275 -36.04 12.47 -6.02
CA THR A 275 -37.33 13.20 -5.98
C THR A 275 -37.76 13.75 -7.34
N LYS A 276 -36.84 14.33 -8.13
CA LYS A 276 -37.19 15.01 -9.39
C LYS A 276 -37.08 14.13 -10.63
N LYS A 277 -36.24 13.09 -10.60
CA LYS A 277 -35.92 12.26 -11.77
C LYS A 277 -36.33 10.79 -11.60
N GLY A 278 -36.82 10.40 -10.42
CA GLY A 278 -37.31 9.04 -10.16
C GLY A 278 -36.23 7.98 -10.20
N GLU A 279 -34.95 8.35 -10.03
CA GLU A 279 -33.85 7.39 -9.94
C GLU A 279 -33.94 6.59 -8.63
N LYS A 280 -33.50 5.34 -8.65
CA LYS A 280 -33.60 4.45 -7.48
C LYS A 280 -32.60 4.85 -6.40
N GLY A 281 -33.07 4.93 -5.15
CA GLY A 281 -32.26 5.40 -4.02
C GLY A 281 -31.04 4.52 -3.72
N GLY A 282 -31.15 3.19 -3.87
CA GLY A 282 -30.03 2.26 -3.69
C GLY A 282 -28.93 2.47 -4.74
N ASP A 283 -29.30 2.70 -5.99
CA ASP A 283 -28.34 2.89 -7.09
C ASP A 283 -27.54 4.18 -6.89
N ILE A 284 -28.20 5.24 -6.43
CA ILE A 284 -27.57 6.53 -6.08
C ILE A 284 -26.65 6.39 -4.87
N PHE A 285 -27.11 5.74 -3.80
CA PHE A 285 -26.29 5.54 -2.60
C PHE A 285 -25.01 4.77 -2.92
N VAL A 286 -25.12 3.69 -3.68
CA VAL A 286 -23.98 2.85 -4.05
C VAL A 286 -23.06 3.53 -5.06
N ALA A 287 -23.61 4.28 -6.03
CA ALA A 287 -22.80 5.10 -6.92
C ALA A 287 -21.98 6.13 -6.14
N GLY A 288 -22.60 6.80 -5.15
CA GLY A 288 -21.91 7.76 -4.29
C GLY A 288 -20.79 7.11 -3.46
N PHE A 289 -21.09 5.98 -2.81
CA PHE A 289 -20.14 5.20 -2.02
C PHE A 289 -18.94 4.74 -2.85
N ASN A 290 -19.18 4.18 -4.04
CA ASN A 290 -18.10 3.69 -4.91
C ASN A 290 -17.21 4.84 -5.42
N VAL A 291 -17.75 6.03 -5.72
CA VAL A 291 -16.92 7.18 -6.13
C VAL A 291 -16.04 7.68 -4.98
N LEU A 292 -16.53 7.64 -3.75
CA LEU A 292 -15.77 8.04 -2.57
C LEU A 292 -14.69 7.02 -2.22
N MET A 293 -15.04 5.74 -2.15
CA MET A 293 -14.08 4.67 -1.84
C MET A 293 -13.06 4.49 -2.96
N GLY A 294 -13.46 4.68 -4.21
CA GLY A 294 -12.51 4.70 -5.32
C GLY A 294 -11.56 5.89 -5.26
N GLY A 295 -11.90 6.99 -4.59
CA GLY A 295 -11.02 8.17 -4.47
C GLY A 295 -10.06 8.16 -3.28
N LEU A 296 -10.23 7.22 -2.35
CA LEU A 296 -9.45 7.09 -1.12
C LEU A 296 -8.26 6.14 -1.31
#